data_AF-A0A9P4TXF2-F1
#
_entry.id   AF-A0A9P4TXF2-F1
#
_cell.length_a   1.000
_cell.length_b   1.000
_cell.length_c   1.000
_cell.angle_alpha   90.00
_cell.angle_beta   90.00
_cell.angle_gamma   90.00
#
_symmetry.space_group_name_H-M   'P 1'
#
loop_
_entity.id
_entity.type
_entity.pdbx_description
1 polymer ?
#
loop_
_entity_poly.entity_id
_entity_poly.type
_entity_poly.pdbx_seq_one_letter_code
_entity_poly.pdbx_strand_id
1 'polypeptide(L)'
;MAKSEERTIQMAASLPRGYKLLPKGRAAITRRCRSQTLASHRQVYTVLNGKKQIGIAIPSRIHTDILKNAPSPLRSRIAKTTIKSTRKSYKNKTLKSDLTQLHHARSTLQDLYPRFPADKIDTVLLHAFERNSGRVGTAGNLSIGEKVNLAVLAHARHECTGYERLLRERGERSEGVRKEVRKEVWPLVERWARHWRGEGRRPSSTGEGGKGK
;
A
#
# COMPACT_ATOMS: atom_id res chain seq x y z
N MET A 1 29.68 10.34 -37.92
CA MET A 1 29.35 9.82 -36.58
C MET A 1 27.84 9.63 -36.50
N ALA A 2 27.35 8.39 -36.44
CA ALA A 2 25.92 8.10 -36.51
C ALA A 2 25.21 8.53 -35.21
N LYS A 3 24.19 9.37 -35.32
CA LYS A 3 23.26 9.72 -34.23
C LYS A 3 22.58 8.42 -33.81
N SER A 4 22.95 7.88 -32.65
CA SER A 4 22.27 6.72 -32.08
C SER A 4 20.85 7.14 -31.68
N GLU A 5 19.87 6.85 -32.54
CA GLU A 5 18.46 7.08 -32.24
C GLU A 5 18.02 6.20 -31.08
N GLU A 6 17.60 6.81 -29.97
CA GLU A 6 17.08 6.07 -28.83
C GLU A 6 15.61 5.77 -29.05
N ARG A 7 15.30 4.50 -29.35
CA ARG A 7 13.93 4.05 -29.52
C ARG A 7 13.19 4.04 -28.19
N THR A 8 11.96 4.52 -28.19
CA THR A 8 11.10 4.56 -27.00
C THR A 8 10.13 3.38 -27.03
N ILE A 9 9.99 2.68 -25.90
CA ILE A 9 9.08 1.54 -25.73
C ILE A 9 8.21 1.71 -24.49
N GLN A 10 6.98 1.22 -24.55
CA GLN A 10 6.08 1.16 -23.39
C GLN A 10 6.43 -0.07 -22.52
N MET A 11 6.29 0.03 -21.21
CA MET A 11 6.58 -1.05 -20.26
C MET A 11 5.65 -2.26 -20.47
N ALA A 12 4.42 -1.99 -20.92
CA ALA A 12 3.47 -3.04 -21.31
C ALA A 12 3.90 -3.81 -22.57
N ALA A 13 4.80 -3.24 -23.37
CA ALA A 13 5.40 -3.96 -24.49
C ALA A 13 6.54 -4.86 -23.97
N SER A 14 6.55 -6.11 -24.42
CA SER A 14 7.61 -7.06 -24.10
C SER A 14 8.97 -6.51 -24.51
N LEU A 15 9.92 -6.49 -23.57
CA LEU A 15 11.30 -6.08 -23.86
C LEU A 15 11.91 -7.01 -24.91
N PRO A 16 12.80 -6.51 -25.79
CA PRO A 16 13.53 -7.35 -26.72
C PRO A 16 14.28 -8.49 -25.99
N ARG A 17 14.38 -9.66 -26.63
CA ARG A 17 15.01 -10.84 -26.01
C ARG A 17 16.42 -10.51 -25.54
N GLY A 18 16.71 -10.82 -24.27
CA GLY A 18 18.02 -10.58 -23.66
C GLY A 18 18.26 -9.14 -23.19
N TYR A 19 17.24 -8.28 -23.19
CA TYR A 19 17.28 -6.96 -22.60
C TYR A 19 16.69 -6.94 -21.19
N LYS A 20 17.20 -6.04 -20.34
CA LYS A 20 16.74 -5.81 -18.98
C LYS A 20 16.49 -4.32 -18.75
N LEU A 21 15.38 -4.03 -18.06
CA LEU A 21 15.07 -2.69 -17.61
C LEU A 21 16.02 -2.27 -16.47
N LEU A 22 16.68 -1.15 -16.67
CA LEU A 22 17.42 -0.41 -15.65
C LEU A 22 16.56 0.77 -15.19
N PRO A 23 16.00 0.73 -13.96
CA PRO A 23 15.13 1.80 -13.46
C PRO A 23 15.89 3.10 -13.20
N LYS A 24 15.16 4.21 -13.20
CA LYS A 24 15.70 5.52 -12.81
C LYS A 24 16.24 5.51 -11.38
N GLY A 25 17.29 6.29 -11.13
CA GLY A 25 17.87 6.50 -9.80
C GLY A 25 19.32 6.03 -9.61
N ARG A 26 19.93 5.40 -10.61
CA ARG A 26 21.34 4.95 -10.57
C ARG A 26 22.17 5.61 -11.67
N ALA A 27 22.20 6.94 -11.72
CA ALA A 27 22.77 7.72 -12.83
C ALA A 27 24.17 7.28 -13.28
N ALA A 28 25.08 6.96 -12.35
CA ALA A 28 26.42 6.48 -12.69
C ALA A 28 26.42 5.13 -13.43
N ILE A 29 25.54 4.21 -13.02
CA ILE A 29 25.38 2.90 -13.65
C ILE A 29 24.65 3.06 -14.98
N THR A 30 23.56 3.83 -15.00
CA THR A 30 22.79 4.15 -16.21
C THR A 30 23.69 4.73 -17.30
N ARG A 31 24.53 5.72 -16.95
CA ARG A 31 25.48 6.34 -17.88
C ARG A 31 26.47 5.33 -18.44
N ARG A 32 27.08 4.49 -17.60
CA ARG A 32 28.07 3.49 -18.04
C ARG A 32 27.42 2.38 -18.87
N CYS A 33 26.26 1.90 -18.45
CA CYS A 33 25.44 0.93 -19.19
C CYS A 33 25.09 1.43 -20.58
N ARG A 34 24.64 2.68 -20.68
CA ARG A 34 24.31 3.34 -21.95
C ARG A 34 25.54 3.48 -22.84
N SER A 35 26.64 4.02 -22.31
CA SER A 35 27.90 4.17 -23.05
C SER A 35 28.44 2.84 -23.57
N GLN A 36 28.45 1.78 -22.76
CA GLN A 36 28.95 0.47 -23.17
C GLN A 36 28.00 -0.22 -24.17
N THR A 37 26.69 -0.03 -24.03
CA THR A 37 25.70 -0.54 -25.00
C THR A 37 25.87 0.11 -26.37
N LEU A 38 26.09 1.43 -26.39
CA LEU A 38 26.38 2.17 -27.62
C LEU A 38 27.72 1.75 -28.25
N ALA A 39 28.77 1.58 -27.44
CA ALA A 39 30.08 1.10 -27.90
C ALA A 39 30.02 -0.33 -28.48
N SER A 40 29.09 -1.16 -27.99
CA SER A 40 28.83 -2.49 -28.55
C SER A 40 27.90 -2.48 -29.78
N HIS A 41 27.62 -1.32 -30.37
CA HIS A 41 26.68 -1.13 -31.48
C HIS A 41 25.29 -1.71 -31.22
N ARG A 42 24.86 -1.76 -29.95
CA ARG A 42 23.54 -2.25 -29.54
C ARG A 42 22.60 -1.10 -29.26
N GLN A 43 21.32 -1.34 -29.51
CA GLN A 43 20.27 -0.36 -29.27
C GLN A 43 20.07 -0.14 -27.77
N VAL A 44 19.88 1.11 -27.35
CA VAL A 44 19.36 1.47 -26.03
C VAL A 44 17.90 1.88 -26.20
N TYR A 45 17.01 1.36 -25.34
CA TYR A 45 15.61 1.73 -25.37
C TYR A 45 15.24 2.59 -24.17
N THR A 46 14.46 3.64 -24.39
CA THR A 46 13.84 4.40 -23.31
C THR A 46 12.51 3.75 -22.95
N VAL A 47 12.33 3.38 -21.67
CA VAL A 47 11.11 2.69 -21.22
C VAL A 47 10.18 3.65 -20.52
N LEU A 48 8.94 3.73 -21.01
CA LEU A 48 7.85 4.53 -20.46
C LEU A 48 6.81 3.64 -19.78
N ASN A 49 6.17 4.12 -18.73
CA ASN A 49 4.93 3.58 -18.20
C ASN A 49 3.86 4.68 -18.34
N GLY A 50 2.99 4.55 -19.34
CA GLY A 50 2.09 5.62 -19.75
C GLY A 50 2.88 6.85 -20.24
N LYS A 51 2.66 8.01 -19.62
CA LYS A 51 3.38 9.26 -19.91
C LYS A 51 4.72 9.39 -19.17
N LYS A 52 5.05 8.48 -18.24
CA LYS A 52 6.19 8.63 -17.34
C LYS A 52 7.34 7.73 -17.75
N GLN A 53 8.52 8.30 -17.98
CA GLN A 53 9.73 7.50 -18.22
C GLN A 53 10.21 6.85 -16.91
N ILE A 54 10.29 5.52 -16.91
CA ILE A 54 10.66 4.70 -15.75
C ILE A 54 12.13 4.25 -15.77
N GLY A 55 12.78 4.24 -16.94
CA GLY A 55 14.17 3.80 -17.07
C GLY A 55 14.64 3.66 -18.51
N ILE A 56 15.72 2.88 -18.68
CA ILE A 56 16.23 2.45 -19.99
C ILE A 56 16.31 0.93 -20.03
N ALA A 57 16.10 0.31 -21.18
CA ALA A 57 16.38 -1.10 -21.40
C ALA A 57 17.70 -1.26 -22.14
N ILE A 58 18.55 -2.13 -21.62
CA ILE A 58 19.87 -2.46 -22.17
C ILE A 58 20.07 -3.98 -22.19
N PRO A 59 21.02 -4.51 -22.95
CA PRO A 59 21.37 -5.92 -22.91
C PRO A 59 21.75 -6.37 -21.49
N SER A 60 21.16 -7.49 -21.04
CA SER A 60 21.38 -8.04 -19.70
C SER A 60 22.85 -8.33 -19.40
N ARG A 61 23.61 -8.76 -20.41
CA ARG A 61 25.05 -9.06 -20.29
C ARG A 61 25.87 -7.82 -19.91
N ILE A 62 25.63 -6.69 -20.57
CA ILE A 62 26.33 -5.43 -20.28
C ILE A 62 26.04 -4.97 -18.85
N HIS A 63 24.78 -5.10 -18.41
CA HIS A 63 24.42 -4.80 -17.02
C HIS A 63 25.19 -5.68 -16.02
N THR A 64 25.26 -6.99 -16.26
CA THR A 64 25.98 -7.92 -15.37
C THR A 64 27.47 -7.66 -15.36
N ASP A 65 28.07 -7.35 -16.51
CA ASP A 65 29.50 -7.12 -16.64
C ASP A 65 29.92 -5.83 -15.92
N ILE A 66 29.12 -4.76 -16.03
CA ILE A 66 29.36 -3.52 -15.29
C ILE A 66 29.26 -3.73 -13.79
N LEU A 67 28.34 -4.59 -13.32
CA LEU A 67 28.22 -4.86 -11.90
C LEU A 67 29.37 -5.71 -11.36
N LYS A 68 29.87 -6.68 -12.14
CA LYS A 68 30.99 -7.56 -11.74
C LYS A 68 32.36 -6.86 -11.85
N ASN A 69 32.58 -6.12 -12.93
CA ASN A 69 33.87 -5.54 -13.29
C ASN A 69 33.93 -4.02 -13.06
N ALA A 70 33.11 -3.48 -12.16
CA ALA A 70 33.13 -2.05 -11.85
C ALA A 70 34.47 -1.64 -11.21
N PRO A 71 35.14 -0.58 -11.70
CA PRO A 71 36.33 -0.04 -11.04
C PRO A 71 35.97 0.47 -9.64
N SER A 72 36.94 0.46 -8.72
CA SER A 72 36.75 0.77 -7.29
C SER A 72 35.87 2.02 -6.98
N PRO A 73 36.00 3.17 -7.68
CA PRO A 73 35.16 4.34 -7.45
C PRO A 73 33.68 4.15 -7.84
N LEU A 74 33.42 3.26 -8.80
CA LEU A 74 32.07 2.88 -9.21
C LEU A 74 31.54 1.76 -8.31
N ARG A 75 32.38 0.79 -7.92
CA ARG A 75 32.02 -0.28 -6.98
C ARG A 75 31.58 0.28 -5.62
N SER A 76 32.32 1.25 -5.08
CA SER A 76 31.94 1.95 -3.84
C SER A 76 30.64 2.75 -3.99
N ARG A 77 30.41 3.39 -5.15
CA ARG A 77 29.14 4.06 -5.48
C ARG A 77 27.99 3.08 -5.62
N ILE A 78 28.21 1.94 -6.29
CA ILE A 78 27.25 0.84 -6.41
C ILE A 78 26.88 0.37 -5.00
N ALA A 79 27.86 0.08 -4.14
CA ALA A 79 27.64 -0.32 -2.75
C ALA A 79 26.87 0.74 -1.94
N LYS A 80 27.28 2.01 -2.01
CA LYS A 80 26.57 3.14 -1.36
C LYS A 80 25.13 3.29 -1.86
N THR A 81 24.88 3.08 -3.14
CA THR A 81 23.53 3.09 -3.73
C THR A 81 22.72 1.84 -3.33
N THR A 82 23.33 0.66 -3.20
CA THR A 82 22.67 -0.53 -2.63
C THR A 82 22.28 -0.27 -1.18
N ILE A 83 23.14 0.37 -0.38
CA ILE A 83 22.86 0.80 0.99
C ILE A 83 21.73 1.87 1.04
N LYS A 84 21.65 2.79 0.07
CA LYS A 84 20.55 3.79 -0.01
C LYS A 84 19.23 3.22 -0.55
N SER A 85 19.29 2.29 -1.50
CA SER A 85 18.12 1.55 -2.02
C SER A 85 17.54 0.66 -0.93
N THR A 86 18.42 0.00 -0.19
CA THR A 86 18.01 -0.69 1.02
C THR A 86 17.52 0.30 2.06
N ARG A 87 18.04 1.53 2.24
CA ARG A 87 17.39 2.57 3.10
C ARG A 87 16.00 3.02 2.67
N LYS A 88 15.72 3.07 1.37
CA LYS A 88 14.36 3.35 0.87
C LYS A 88 13.42 2.14 1.06
N SER A 89 14.00 0.94 1.20
CA SER A 89 13.35 -0.30 1.64
C SER A 89 13.39 -0.49 3.18
N TYR A 90 14.29 0.19 3.92
CA TYR A 90 14.49 0.19 5.37
C TYR A 90 13.62 1.25 6.07
N LYS A 91 12.56 1.73 5.41
CA LYS A 91 11.30 1.99 6.12
C LYS A 91 10.58 0.69 6.52
N ASN A 92 11.19 -0.47 6.29
CA ASN A 92 10.99 -1.67 7.11
C ASN A 92 11.74 -1.51 8.43
N LYS A 93 11.21 -0.65 9.31
CA LYS A 93 11.35 -0.86 10.75
C LYS A 93 10.58 -2.15 11.04
N THR A 94 11.30 -3.26 10.85
CA THR A 94 11.14 -4.63 11.37
C THR A 94 9.72 -5.18 11.44
N LEU A 95 9.48 -6.37 10.88
CA LEU A 95 8.29 -7.19 11.16
C LEU A 95 7.97 -7.23 12.68
N LYS A 96 9.03 -7.20 13.51
CA LYS A 96 8.96 -7.05 14.97
C LYS A 96 8.22 -5.77 15.43
N SER A 97 8.47 -4.62 14.82
CA SER A 97 7.75 -3.37 15.12
C SER A 97 6.27 -3.47 14.77
N ASP A 98 5.95 -4.09 13.63
CA ASP A 98 4.55 -4.27 13.20
C ASP A 98 3.82 -5.25 14.14
N LEU A 99 4.48 -6.35 14.53
CA LEU A 99 3.97 -7.29 15.53
C LEU A 99 3.81 -6.64 16.90
N THR A 100 4.76 -5.79 17.32
CA THR A 100 4.65 -5.01 18.56
C THR A 100 3.48 -4.04 18.50
N GLN A 101 3.27 -3.34 17.38
CA GLN A 101 2.13 -2.45 17.21
C GLN A 101 0.79 -3.19 17.22
N LEU A 102 0.71 -4.35 16.55
CA LEU A 102 -0.48 -5.21 16.57
C LEU A 102 -0.76 -5.75 17.98
N HIS A 103 0.29 -6.17 18.71
CA HIS A 103 0.16 -6.62 20.09
C HIS A 103 -0.38 -5.52 21.00
N HIS A 104 0.18 -4.31 20.92
CA HIS A 104 -0.34 -3.16 21.68
C HIS A 104 -1.78 -2.83 21.26
N ALA A 105 -2.08 -2.81 19.96
CA ALA A 105 -3.43 -2.55 19.47
C ALA A 105 -4.43 -3.61 19.94
N ARG A 106 -4.02 -4.87 20.04
CA ARG A 106 -4.84 -5.96 20.59
C ARG A 106 -5.15 -5.75 22.07
N SER A 107 -4.13 -5.48 22.88
CA SER A 107 -4.33 -5.16 24.31
C SER A 107 -5.28 -3.97 24.46
N THR A 108 -4.99 -2.87 23.75
CA THR A 108 -5.82 -1.66 23.80
C THR A 108 -7.25 -1.91 23.34
N LEU A 109 -7.48 -2.78 22.35
CA LEU A 109 -8.83 -3.14 21.92
C LEU A 109 -9.58 -3.89 23.02
N GLN A 110 -8.93 -4.86 23.66
CA GLN A 110 -9.53 -5.62 24.76
C GLN A 110 -9.82 -4.74 25.98
N ASP A 111 -8.94 -3.77 26.27
CA ASP A 111 -9.12 -2.80 27.36
C ASP A 111 -10.27 -1.83 27.08
N LEU A 112 -10.35 -1.29 25.85
CA LEU A 112 -11.38 -0.32 25.46
C LEU A 112 -12.74 -0.97 25.19
N TYR A 113 -12.76 -2.21 24.70
CA TYR A 113 -13.95 -2.92 24.24
C TYR A 113 -13.99 -4.36 24.78
N PRO A 114 -14.21 -4.54 26.09
CA PRO A 114 -14.16 -5.85 26.75
C PRO A 114 -15.20 -6.84 26.22
N ARG A 115 -16.30 -6.37 25.60
CA ARG A 115 -17.35 -7.22 25.01
C ARG A 115 -17.22 -7.39 23.50
N PHE A 116 -16.10 -6.98 22.89
CA PHE A 116 -15.88 -7.14 21.46
C PHE A 116 -15.70 -8.63 21.09
N PRO A 117 -16.24 -9.12 19.95
CA PRO A 117 -16.09 -10.52 19.54
C PRO A 117 -14.63 -10.91 19.35
N ALA A 118 -14.16 -11.89 20.14
CA ALA A 118 -12.75 -12.29 20.17
C ALA A 118 -12.26 -12.83 18.81
N ASP A 119 -13.14 -13.50 18.06
CA ASP A 119 -12.89 -14.03 16.72
C ASP A 119 -12.65 -12.94 15.67
N LYS A 120 -13.17 -11.73 15.90
CA LYS A 120 -13.06 -10.60 14.97
C LYS A 120 -11.88 -9.68 15.26
N ILE A 121 -11.26 -9.78 16.45
CA ILE A 121 -10.17 -8.89 16.88
C ILE A 121 -9.03 -8.92 15.85
N ASP A 122 -8.55 -10.11 15.49
CA ASP A 122 -7.43 -10.23 14.57
C ASP A 122 -7.78 -9.78 13.16
N THR A 123 -8.98 -10.10 12.67
CA THR A 123 -9.45 -9.65 11.36
C THR A 123 -9.47 -8.11 11.27
N VAL A 124 -10.02 -7.44 12.28
CA VAL A 124 -10.11 -5.98 12.32
C VAL A 124 -8.74 -5.33 12.40
N LEU A 125 -7.86 -5.84 13.27
CA LEU A 125 -6.53 -5.26 13.47
C LEU A 125 -5.61 -5.53 12.28
N LEU A 126 -5.57 -6.75 11.74
CA LEU A 126 -4.79 -7.05 10.54
C LEU A 126 -5.24 -6.21 9.36
N HIS A 127 -6.56 -6.03 9.19
CA HIS A 127 -7.08 -5.16 8.15
C HIS A 127 -6.68 -3.71 8.39
N ALA A 128 -6.90 -3.17 9.59
CA ALA A 128 -6.63 -1.76 9.90
C ALA A 128 -5.14 -1.37 9.79
N PHE A 129 -4.23 -2.29 10.14
CA PHE A 129 -2.78 -2.08 10.16
C PHE A 129 -2.04 -2.62 8.91
N GLU A 130 -2.77 -3.06 7.87
CA GLU A 130 -2.15 -3.52 6.63
C GLU A 130 -1.31 -2.41 5.96
N ARG A 131 -0.04 -2.72 5.70
CA ARG A 131 0.97 -1.75 5.21
C ARG A 131 0.64 -1.21 3.82
N ASN A 132 1.03 0.04 3.57
CA ASN A 132 0.91 0.73 2.27
C ASN A 132 -0.52 0.83 1.71
N SER A 133 -1.52 0.61 2.55
CA SER A 133 -2.93 0.64 2.13
C SER A 133 -3.61 1.98 2.35
N GLY A 134 -2.95 2.92 3.04
CA GLY A 134 -3.56 4.18 3.47
C GLY A 134 -4.61 4.00 4.59
N ARG A 135 -4.68 2.82 5.23
CA ARG A 135 -5.62 2.55 6.32
C ARG A 135 -5.20 3.17 7.66
N VAL A 136 -6.17 3.26 8.57
CA VAL A 136 -6.07 3.98 9.85
C VAL A 136 -4.89 3.53 10.72
N GLY A 137 -4.53 2.25 10.74
CA GLY A 137 -3.40 1.72 11.52
C GLY A 137 -2.04 2.27 11.06
N THR A 138 -1.94 2.65 9.78
CA THR A 138 -0.72 3.20 9.17
C THR A 138 -0.58 4.72 9.33
N ALA A 139 -1.61 5.39 9.86
CA ALA A 139 -1.58 6.84 10.09
C ALA A 139 -0.53 7.20 11.16
N GLY A 140 0.46 8.03 10.80
CA GLY A 140 1.55 8.39 11.70
C GLY A 140 1.17 9.43 12.76
N ASN A 141 0.04 10.10 12.60
CA ASN A 141 -0.44 11.19 13.44
C ASN A 141 -1.46 10.76 14.50
N LEU A 142 -1.82 9.48 14.57
CA LEU A 142 -2.79 8.94 15.52
C LEU A 142 -2.12 8.05 16.56
N SER A 143 -2.59 8.13 17.80
CA SER A 143 -2.27 7.19 18.87
C SER A 143 -2.83 5.79 18.59
N ILE A 144 -2.32 4.77 19.29
CA ILE A 144 -2.81 3.39 19.14
C ILE A 144 -4.29 3.29 19.54
N GLY A 145 -4.71 3.97 20.60
CA GLY A 145 -6.10 4.01 21.04
C GLY A 145 -7.03 4.61 19.99
N GLU A 146 -6.65 5.73 19.36
CA GLU A 146 -7.43 6.34 18.29
C GLU A 146 -7.53 5.42 17.06
N LYS A 147 -6.44 4.74 16.70
CA LYS A 147 -6.43 3.76 15.61
C LYS A 147 -7.37 2.59 15.87
N VAL A 148 -7.33 2.05 17.08
CA VAL A 148 -8.20 0.96 17.51
C VAL A 148 -9.67 1.39 17.49
N ASN A 149 -9.97 2.56 18.05
CA ASN A 149 -11.33 3.12 18.05
C ASN A 149 -11.85 3.29 16.61
N LEU A 150 -11.05 3.87 15.70
CA LEU A 150 -11.44 4.02 14.29
C LEU A 150 -11.61 2.67 13.58
N ALA A 151 -10.77 1.68 13.89
CA ALA A 151 -10.87 0.34 13.32
C ALA A 151 -12.17 -0.36 13.76
N VAL A 152 -12.53 -0.26 15.04
CA VAL A 152 -13.78 -0.81 15.59
C VAL A 152 -15.00 -0.11 15.01
N LEU A 153 -14.98 1.23 14.90
CA LEU A 153 -16.07 1.99 14.27
C LEU A 153 -16.23 1.65 12.79
N ALA A 154 -15.12 1.45 12.07
CA ALA A 154 -15.15 1.01 10.69
C ALA A 154 -15.76 -0.40 10.59
N HIS A 155 -15.35 -1.34 11.43
CA HIS A 155 -15.90 -2.68 11.48
C HIS A 155 -17.41 -2.66 11.76
N ALA A 156 -17.86 -1.95 12.80
CA ALA A 156 -19.28 -1.79 13.11
C ALA A 156 -20.06 -1.24 11.91
N ARG A 157 -19.52 -0.22 11.23
CA ARG A 157 -20.16 0.37 10.05
C ARG A 157 -20.35 -0.65 8.92
N HIS A 158 -19.33 -1.44 8.58
CA HIS A 158 -19.40 -2.34 7.43
C HIS A 158 -20.11 -3.67 7.75
N GLU A 159 -19.94 -4.22 8.95
CA GLU A 159 -20.39 -5.57 9.31
C GLU A 159 -21.67 -5.58 10.14
N CYS A 160 -21.92 -4.53 10.93
CA CYS A 160 -23.02 -4.50 11.90
C CYS A 160 -24.15 -3.55 11.47
N THR A 161 -24.05 -2.95 10.29
CA THR A 161 -25.09 -2.09 9.71
C THR A 161 -25.33 -2.43 8.24
N GLY A 162 -26.41 -1.88 7.67
CA GLY A 162 -26.69 -1.98 6.24
C GLY A 162 -25.87 -1.06 5.35
N TYR A 163 -24.73 -0.52 5.81
CA TYR A 163 -23.94 0.51 5.09
C TYR A 163 -23.61 0.12 3.64
N GLU A 164 -23.09 -1.09 3.42
CA GLU A 164 -22.75 -1.58 2.07
C GLU A 164 -23.99 -1.81 1.19
N ARG A 165 -25.12 -2.16 1.79
CA ARG A 165 -26.40 -2.29 1.06
C ARG A 165 -26.89 -0.91 0.62
N LEU A 166 -26.97 0.04 1.55
CA LEU A 166 -27.43 1.41 1.28
C LEU A 166 -26.56 2.13 0.25
N LEU A 167 -25.24 1.92 0.28
CA LEU A 167 -24.33 2.47 -0.74
C LEU A 167 -24.59 1.90 -2.13
N ARG A 168 -24.83 0.59 -2.24
CA ARG A 168 -25.14 -0.05 -3.53
C ARG A 168 -26.46 0.43 -4.09
N GLU A 169 -27.48 0.60 -3.25
CA GLU A 169 -28.82 1.06 -3.66
C GLU A 169 -28.84 2.54 -4.08
N ARG A 170 -28.12 3.41 -3.35
CA ARG A 170 -28.19 4.87 -3.55
C ARG A 170 -27.08 5.45 -4.41
N GLY A 171 -26.12 4.64 -4.84
CA GLY A 171 -25.04 5.06 -5.73
C GLY A 171 -23.71 5.28 -5.00
N GLU A 172 -22.90 4.23 -4.98
CA GLU A 172 -21.61 4.16 -4.27
C GLU A 172 -20.57 5.18 -4.73
N ARG A 173 -20.66 5.69 -5.97
CA ARG A 173 -19.65 6.59 -6.57
C ARG A 173 -19.78 8.06 -6.14
N SER A 174 -20.90 8.46 -5.54
CA SER A 174 -21.13 9.84 -5.12
C SER A 174 -20.66 10.05 -3.68
N GLU A 175 -19.74 11.00 -3.47
CA GLU A 175 -19.25 11.35 -2.12
C GLU A 175 -20.38 11.95 -1.25
N GLY A 176 -21.33 12.66 -1.86
CA GLY A 176 -22.52 13.16 -1.16
C GLY A 176 -23.36 12.03 -0.56
N VAL A 177 -23.64 11.00 -1.36
CA VAL A 177 -24.38 9.80 -0.93
C VAL A 177 -23.62 9.06 0.16
N ARG A 178 -22.29 8.91 0.02
CA ARG A 178 -21.45 8.27 1.06
C ARG A 178 -21.55 8.98 2.41
N LYS A 179 -21.57 10.31 2.39
CA LYS A 179 -21.69 11.14 3.60
C LYS A 179 -23.07 11.01 4.22
N GLU A 180 -24.13 11.02 3.43
CA GLU A 180 -25.52 10.83 3.88
C GLU A 180 -25.73 9.45 4.50
N VAL A 181 -25.35 8.39 3.78
CA VAL A 181 -25.46 7.00 4.28
C VAL A 181 -24.62 6.82 5.55
N ARG A 182 -23.42 7.42 5.63
CA ARG A 182 -22.62 7.39 6.86
C ARG A 182 -23.36 8.04 8.02
N LYS A 183 -23.99 9.20 7.82
CA LYS A 183 -24.78 9.87 8.87
C LYS A 183 -25.97 9.02 9.30
N GLU A 184 -26.65 8.39 8.35
CA GLU A 184 -27.83 7.53 8.59
C GLU A 184 -27.48 6.33 9.48
N VAL A 185 -26.36 5.65 9.21
CA VAL A 185 -25.95 4.47 9.99
C VAL A 185 -25.19 4.81 11.28
N TRP A 186 -24.72 6.05 11.44
CA TRP A 186 -23.85 6.46 12.55
C TRP A 186 -24.45 6.16 13.95
N PRO A 187 -25.75 6.44 14.22
CA PRO A 187 -26.33 6.10 15.52
C PRO A 187 -26.30 4.60 15.83
N LEU A 188 -26.39 3.73 14.80
CA LEU A 188 -26.29 2.29 14.99
C LEU A 188 -24.84 1.87 15.26
N VAL A 189 -23.88 2.48 14.57
CA VAL A 189 -22.43 2.29 14.83
C VAL A 189 -22.10 2.66 16.27
N GLU A 190 -22.57 3.81 16.77
CA GLU A 190 -22.34 4.23 18.16
C GLU A 190 -23.00 3.30 19.18
N ARG A 191 -24.18 2.74 18.87
CA ARG A 191 -24.83 1.74 19.72
C ARG A 191 -23.99 0.46 19.82
N TRP A 192 -23.44 -0.03 18.72
CA TRP A 192 -22.53 -1.18 18.72
C TRP A 192 -21.24 -0.89 19.50
N ALA A 193 -20.64 0.28 19.27
CA ALA A 193 -19.43 0.67 19.99
C ALA A 193 -19.66 0.76 21.51
N ARG A 194 -20.76 1.37 21.97
CA ARG A 194 -21.12 1.41 23.40
C ARG A 194 -21.33 0.02 23.97
N HIS A 195 -22.08 -0.83 23.28
CA HIS A 195 -22.32 -2.20 23.71
C HIS A 195 -21.00 -2.97 23.92
N TRP A 196 -20.05 -2.84 22.99
CA TRP A 196 -18.74 -3.47 23.11
C TRP A 196 -17.84 -2.87 24.20
N ARG A 197 -18.02 -1.58 24.54
CA ARG A 197 -17.40 -0.95 25.72
C ARG A 197 -17.94 -1.49 27.04
N GLY A 198 -19.02 -2.27 27.01
CA GLY A 198 -19.72 -2.73 28.21
C GLY A 198 -20.91 -1.85 28.59
N GLU A 199 -21.13 -0.77 27.85
CA GLU A 199 -22.17 0.22 28.09
C GLU A 199 -23.44 -0.14 27.31
N GLY A 200 -24.50 -0.53 28.02
CA GLY A 200 -25.83 -0.75 27.43
C GLY A 200 -26.07 -2.14 26.80
N ARG A 201 -27.30 -2.32 26.32
CA ARG A 201 -27.84 -3.58 25.79
C ARG A 201 -27.40 -3.81 24.33
N ARG A 202 -27.28 -5.08 23.91
CA ARG A 202 -26.90 -5.46 22.54
C ARG A 202 -27.88 -4.83 21.53
N PRO A 203 -27.40 -4.16 20.47
CA PRO A 203 -28.29 -3.64 19.44
C PRO A 203 -28.97 -4.80 18.70
N SER A 204 -30.28 -4.74 18.53
CA SER A 204 -31.01 -5.67 17.66
C SER A 204 -30.59 -5.41 16.21
N SER A 205 -30.06 -6.44 15.54
CA SER A 205 -29.68 -6.40 14.12
C SER A 205 -30.90 -6.46 13.17
N THR A 206 -32.03 -5.89 13.56
CA THR A 206 -33.29 -6.01 12.83
C THR A 206 -33.57 -4.71 12.09
N GLY A 207 -33.23 -4.72 10.81
CA GLY A 207 -33.84 -3.87 9.80
C GLY A 207 -34.40 -4.76 8.71
N GLU A 208 -35.56 -5.38 8.95
CA GLU A 208 -36.53 -5.81 7.93
C GLU A 208 -37.82 -6.41 8.55
N GLY A 209 -39.00 -5.92 8.11
CA GLY A 209 -40.21 -6.76 7.99
C GLY A 209 -41.51 -6.36 8.72
N GLY A 210 -42.21 -5.30 8.28
CA GLY A 210 -43.61 -5.41 7.79
C GLY A 210 -44.85 -5.46 8.72
N LYS A 211 -45.86 -4.66 8.30
CA LYS A 211 -47.34 -4.74 8.44
C LYS A 211 -48.01 -4.27 9.75
N GLY A 212 -48.51 -3.04 9.67
CA GLY A 212 -49.95 -2.74 9.61
C GLY A 212 -50.87 -3.37 10.65
N LYS A 213 -51.42 -2.50 11.50
CA LYS A 213 -52.86 -2.44 11.77
C LYS A 213 -53.28 -0.98 11.79
#